data_AF-A0A2E0Q261-F1
#
_entry.id   AF-A0A2E0Q261-F1
#
_cell.length_a   1.000
_cell.length_b   1.000
_cell.length_c   1.000
_cell.angle_alpha   90.00
_cell.angle_beta   90.00
_cell.angle_gamma   90.00
#
_symmetry.space_group_name_H-M   'P 1'
#
loop_
_entity.id
_entity.type
_entity.pdbx_description
1 polymer ?
#
loop_
_entity_poly.entity_id
_entity_poly.type
_entity_poly.pdbx_seq_one_letter_code
_entity_poly.pdbx_strand_id
1 'polypeptide(L)' 'MPYEPPPHLASLTLAQIAEQVDARKLPPVEGWAPTKMGESGMRIAADGTWFHDGSPINRQAMV' A
#
# COMPACT_ATOMS: atom_id res chain seq x y z
N MET A 1 10.88 -9.64 14.86
CA MET A 1 11.62 -10.05 13.65
C MET A 1 12.32 -8.82 13.11
N PRO A 2 13.65 -8.78 12.97
CA PRO A 2 14.29 -7.71 12.21
C PRO A 2 13.82 -7.78 10.76
N TYR A 3 13.41 -6.64 10.20
CA TYR A 3 13.03 -6.55 8.80
C TYR A 3 14.28 -6.73 7.94
N GLU A 4 14.29 -7.75 7.08
CA GLU A 4 15.32 -7.92 6.06
C GLU A 4 14.84 -7.21 4.79
N PRO A 5 15.54 -6.16 4.34
CA PRO A 5 15.13 -5.44 3.14
C PRO A 5 15.22 -6.38 1.93
N PRO A 6 14.20 -6.38 1.06
CA PRO A 6 14.23 -7.14 -0.18
C PRO A 6 15.52 -6.89 -0.99
N PRO A 7 16.09 -7.90 -1.67
CA PRO A 7 17.37 -7.79 -2.37
C PRO A 7 17.44 -6.65 -3.40
N HIS A 8 16.30 -6.26 -3.97
CA HIS A 8 16.21 -5.16 -4.94
C HIS A 8 16.41 -3.78 -4.31
N LEU A 9 16.16 -3.60 -3.00
CA LEU A 9 16.45 -2.34 -2.32
C LEU A 9 17.94 -2.24 -1.96
N ALA A 10 18.54 -3.36 -1.59
CA ALA A 10 19.95 -3.43 -1.20
C ALA A 10 20.92 -3.13 -2.36
N SER A 11 20.47 -3.27 -3.61
CA SER A 11 21.26 -2.97 -4.81
C SER A 11 21.12 -1.51 -5.31
N LEU A 12 20.24 -0.69 -4.71
CA LEU A 12 20.00 0.68 -5.14
C LEU A 12 20.86 1.68 -4.38
N THR A 13 21.26 2.75 -5.06
CA THR A 13 21.80 3.96 -4.40
C THR A 13 20.67 4.75 -3.75
N LEU A 14 21.01 5.62 -2.78
CA LEU A 14 20.05 6.50 -2.14
C LEU A 14 19.31 7.41 -3.15
N ALA A 15 20.00 7.89 -4.19
CA ALA A 15 19.38 8.70 -5.24
C ALA A 15 18.33 7.91 -6.03
N GLN A 16 18.62 6.66 -6.39
CA GLN A 16 17.67 5.78 -7.08
C GLN A 16 16.48 5.42 -6.20
N ILE A 17 16.67 5.26 -4.89
CA ILE A 17 15.57 5.06 -3.94
C ILE A 17 14.68 6.32 -3.91
N ALA A 18 15.28 7.52 -3.87
CA ALA A 18 14.53 8.77 -3.88
C ALA A 18 13.70 8.94 -5.16
N GLU A 19 14.25 8.62 -6.34
CA GLU A 19 13.51 8.63 -7.61
C GLU A 19 12.30 7.68 -7.59
N GLN A 20 12.44 6.49 -7.00
CA GLN A 20 11.32 5.56 -6.89
C GLN A 20 10.24 6.03 -5.90
N VAL A 21 10.64 6.65 -4.79
CA VAL A 21 9.71 7.27 -3.83
C VAL A 21 8.94 8.40 -4.50
N ASP A 22 9.62 9.22 -5.30
CA ASP A 22 9.00 10.32 -6.06
C ASP A 22 8.03 9.81 -7.13
N ALA A 23 8.39 8.73 -7.83
CA ALA A 23 7.56 8.11 -8.85
C ALA A 23 6.23 7.52 -8.31
N ARG A 24 6.12 7.26 -6.99
CA ARG A 24 4.91 6.75 -6.31
C ARG A 24 4.18 5.65 -7.08
N LYS A 25 4.93 4.70 -7.64
CA LYS A 25 4.35 3.62 -8.45
C LYS A 25 3.43 2.77 -7.60
N LEU A 26 2.21 2.56 -8.08
CA LEU A 26 1.28 1.63 -7.45
C LEU A 26 1.83 0.19 -7.56
N PRO A 27 1.57 -0.66 -6.55
CA PRO A 27 1.87 -2.08 -6.67
C PRO A 27 1.11 -2.68 -7.86
N PRO A 28 1.69 -3.66 -8.58
CA PRO A 28 1.05 -4.31 -9.73
C PRO A 28 0.03 -5.36 -9.27
N VAL A 29 -1.10 -4.90 -8.74
CA VAL A 29 -2.14 -5.74 -8.11
C VAL A 29 -2.74 -6.77 -9.06
N GLU A 30 -2.68 -6.53 -10.37
CA GLU A 30 -3.24 -7.41 -11.41
C GLU A 30 -2.50 -8.74 -11.51
N GLY A 31 -1.24 -8.79 -11.07
CA GLY A 31 -0.42 -10.01 -11.07
C GLY A 31 -0.50 -10.83 -9.79
N TRP A 32 -1.26 -10.39 -8.78
CA TRP A 32 -1.28 -11.03 -7.47
C TRP A 32 -2.19 -12.26 -7.45
N ALA A 33 -1.70 -13.36 -6.86
CA ALA A 33 -2.44 -14.61 -6.69
C ALA A 33 -2.46 -15.03 -5.20
N PRO A 34 -3.25 -14.36 -4.36
CA PRO A 34 -3.31 -14.66 -2.93
C PRO A 34 -3.91 -16.05 -2.68
N THR A 35 -3.37 -16.77 -1.70
CA THR A 35 -3.87 -18.11 -1.31
C THR A 35 -5.02 -18.06 -0.31
N LYS A 36 -5.34 -16.88 0.21
CA LYS A 36 -6.40 -16.65 1.20
C LYS A 36 -7.19 -15.41 0.82
N MET A 37 -8.50 -15.46 1.07
CA MET A 37 -9.44 -14.36 0.86
C MET A 37 -10.28 -14.14 2.12
N GLY A 38 -10.79 -12.93 2.30
CA GLY A 38 -11.67 -12.57 3.40
C GLY A 38 -12.23 -11.16 3.23
N GLU A 39 -13.27 -10.86 4.00
CA GLU A 39 -13.85 -9.52 4.08
C GLU A 39 -12.89 -8.58 4.81
N SER A 40 -12.62 -7.42 4.22
CA SER A 40 -11.71 -6.43 4.79
C SER A 40 -12.38 -5.48 5.78
N GLY A 41 -13.71 -5.49 5.88
CA GLY A 41 -14.47 -4.48 6.64
C GLY A 41 -14.39 -3.07 6.03
N MET A 42 -13.85 -2.93 4.81
CA MET A 42 -13.67 -1.65 4.13
C MET A 42 -14.89 -1.27 3.31
N ARG A 43 -15.27 0.01 3.37
CA ARG A 43 -16.29 0.59 2.50
C ARG A 43 -15.89 1.99 2.07
N ILE A 44 -16.03 2.27 0.78
CA ILE A 44 -15.86 3.62 0.22
C ILE A 44 -17.25 4.17 -0.08
N ALA A 45 -17.63 5.28 0.55
CA ALA A 45 -18.89 5.96 0.27
C ALA A 45 -18.83 6.71 -1.06
N ALA A 46 -20.00 7.08 -1.60
CA ALA A 46 -20.10 7.81 -2.87
C ALA A 46 -19.45 9.21 -2.81
N ASP A 47 -19.31 9.79 -1.62
CA ASP A 47 -18.61 11.05 -1.39
C ASP A 47 -17.09 10.90 -1.28
N GLY A 48 -16.56 9.67 -1.41
CA GLY A 48 -15.15 9.35 -1.28
C GLY A 48 -14.68 9.09 0.17
N THR A 49 -15.57 9.15 1.18
CA THR A 49 -15.19 8.83 2.56
C THR A 49 -14.92 7.33 2.72
N TRP A 50 -13.74 6.99 3.23
CA TRP A 50 -13.37 5.60 3.56
C TRP A 50 -13.80 5.23 4.97
N PHE A 51 -14.31 4.00 5.14
CA PHE A 51 -14.71 3.43 6.42
C PHE A 51 -14.03 2.08 6.64
N HIS A 52 -13.68 1.79 7.89
CA HIS A 52 -13.28 0.47 8.36
C HIS A 52 -14.13 0.09 9.58
N ASP A 53 -14.78 -1.06 9.55
CA ASP A 53 -15.69 -1.54 10.60
C ASP A 53 -16.74 -0.49 11.02
N GLY A 54 -17.26 0.25 10.03
CA GLY A 54 -18.29 1.27 10.23
C GLY A 54 -17.78 2.64 10.71
N SER A 55 -16.51 2.78 11.06
CA SER A 55 -15.91 4.06 11.48
C SER A 55 -15.18 4.77 10.33
N PRO A 56 -15.30 6.10 10.19
CA PRO A 56 -14.61 6.83 9.13
C PRO A 56 -13.10 6.91 9.37
N ILE A 57 -12.32 6.83 8.30
CA ILE A 57 -10.86 7.00 8.32
C ILE A 57 -10.54 8.49 8.05
N ASN A 58 -10.10 9.20 9.09
CA ASN A 58 -9.72 10.62 8.98
C ASN A 58 -8.22 10.86 8.67
N ARG A 59 -7.48 9.80 8.33
CA ARG A 59 -6.02 9.84 8.07
C ARG A 59 -5.75 9.89 6.57
N GLN A 60 -5.73 11.09 5.98
CA GLN A 60 -5.63 11.29 4.53
C GLN A 60 -4.45 10.58 3.85
N ALA A 61 -3.29 10.46 4.51
CA ALA A 61 -2.14 9.75 3.95
C ALA A 61 -2.32 8.23 3.82
N MET A 62 -3.41 7.65 4.37
CA MET A 62 -3.73 6.22 4.30
C MET A 62 -4.74 5.87 3.20
N VAL A 63 -5.39 6.87 2.58
CA VAL A 63 -6.46 6.69 1.59
C VAL A 63 -6.05 7.24 0.23
#